data_AF-A0A951EI18-F1
#
_entry.id   AF-A0A951EI18-F1
#
_cell.length_a   1.000
_cell.length_b   1.000
_cell.length_c   1.000
_cell.angle_alpha   90.00
_cell.angle_beta   90.00
_cell.angle_gamma   90.00
#
_symmetry.space_group_name_H-M   'P 1'
#
loop_
_entity.id
_entity.type
_entity.pdbx_description
1 polymer ?
#
loop_
_entity_poly.entity_id
_entity_poly.type
_entity_poly.pdbx_seq_one_letter_code
_entity_poly.pdbx_strand_id
1 'polypeptide(L)' 'MALAGGRDGLDLVRRILAGAPRHLTRRGALMCEIGSGRRILEEAFPRLPFLWLDTQESKGEVFWLRKEDFRS' A
#
# COMPACT_ATOMS: atom_id res chain seq x y z
N MET A 1 -0.01 -20.83 10.70
CA MET A 1 -0.31 -20.38 9.32
C MET A 1 -0.23 -18.87 9.31
N ALA A 2 0.94 -18.31 9.02
CA ALA A 2 1.04 -16.89 8.73
C ALA A 2 0.55 -16.71 7.29
N LEU A 3 -0.52 -15.93 7.12
CA LEU A 3 -0.86 -15.28 5.86
C LEU A 3 0.43 -14.76 5.22
N ALA A 4 0.55 -14.72 3.89
CA ALA A 4 1.79 -14.48 3.11
C ALA A 4 2.50 -13.11 3.32
N GLY A 5 2.44 -12.54 4.52
CA GLY A 5 3.00 -11.28 4.96
C GLY A 5 4.42 -11.36 5.54
N GLY A 6 5.04 -12.53 5.68
CA GLY A 6 6.42 -12.60 6.17
C GLY A 6 6.55 -12.17 7.64
N ARG A 7 7.73 -11.66 8.04
CA ARG A 7 8.04 -11.36 9.45
C ARG A 7 7.21 -10.24 10.05
N ASP A 8 6.81 -9.26 9.25
CA ASP A 8 6.06 -8.08 9.67
C ASP A 8 4.65 -7.97 9.05
N GLY A 9 4.21 -9.00 8.34
CA GLY A 9 2.88 -9.04 7.72
C GLY A 9 2.78 -8.37 6.35
N LEU A 10 3.84 -7.76 5.80
CA LEU A 10 3.76 -6.89 4.62
C LEU A 10 4.45 -7.41 3.35
N ASP A 11 4.99 -8.64 3.33
CA ASP A 11 5.66 -9.18 2.14
C ASP A 11 4.80 -9.17 0.87
N LEU A 12 3.53 -9.55 0.98
CA LEU A 12 2.59 -9.48 -0.14
C LEU A 12 2.34 -8.03 -0.59
N VAL A 13 2.18 -7.10 0.35
CA VAL A 13 1.96 -5.68 0.05
C VAL A 13 3.14 -5.10 -0.71
N ARG A 14 4.37 -5.43 -0.31
CA ARG A 14 5.59 -5.02 -1.03
C ARG A 14 5.61 -5.52 -2.48
N ARG A 15 5.21 -6.77 -2.71
CA ARG A 15 5.11 -7.34 -4.07
C ARG A 15 4.03 -6.63 -4.89
N ILE A 16 2.88 -6.32 -4.28
CA ILE A 16 1.80 -5.56 -4.93
C ILE A 16 2.30 -4.17 -5.31
N LEU A 17 2.92 -3.42 -4.39
CA LEU A 17 3.45 -2.07 -4.66
C LEU A 17 4.50 -2.08 -5.78
N ALA A 18 5.42 -3.04 -5.79
CA ALA A 18 6.42 -3.19 -6.85
C ALA A 18 5.79 -3.55 -8.21
N GLY A 19 4.68 -4.31 -8.23
CA GLY A 19 3.99 -4.73 -9.44
C GLY A 19 2.96 -3.74 -9.97
N ALA A 20 2.32 -2.96 -9.09
CA ALA A 20 1.18 -2.09 -9.38
C ALA A 20 1.39 -1.19 -10.61
N PRO A 21 2.57 -0.58 -10.85
CA PRO A 21 2.80 0.21 -12.05
C PRO A 21 2.52 -0.57 -13.35
N ARG A 22 2.80 -1.86 -13.42
CA ARG A 22 2.62 -2.64 -14.66
C ARG A 22 1.16 -3.01 -14.94
N HIS A 23 0.31 -2.96 -13.91
CA HIS A 23 -1.08 -3.41 -13.99
C HIS A 23 -2.10 -2.27 -14.00
N LEU A 24 -1.74 -1.08 -13.54
CA LEU A 24 -2.64 0.07 -13.54
C LEU A 24 -2.66 0.78 -14.90
N THR A 25 -3.86 1.16 -15.34
CA THR A 25 -4.04 2.06 -16.49
C THR A 25 -3.44 3.44 -16.20
N ARG A 26 -3.27 4.27 -17.24
CA ARG A 26 -2.66 5.61 -17.10
C ARG A 26 -3.30 6.49 -16.02
N ARG A 27 -4.62 6.36 -15.81
CA ARG A 27 -5.40 7.10 -14.79
C ARG A 27 -5.90 6.19 -13.66
N GLY A 28 -5.38 4.98 -13.56
CA GLY A 28 -5.76 4.01 -12.55
C GLY A 28 -5.11 4.29 -11.19
N ALA A 29 -5.60 3.61 -10.17
CA ALA A 29 -5.09 3.68 -8.81
C ALA A 29 -5.18 2.33 -8.10
N LEU A 30 -4.35 2.18 -7.07
CA LEU A 30 -4.34 1.06 -6.13
C LEU A 30 -4.96 1.53 -4.81
N MET A 31 -5.91 0.75 -4.31
CA MET A 31 -6.41 0.83 -2.95
C MET A 31 -6.08 -0.48 -2.23
N CYS A 32 -5.51 -0.42 -1.03
CA CYS A 32 -5.11 -1.61 -0.30
C CYS A 32 -5.33 -1.42 1.20
N GLU A 33 -5.95 -2.41 1.85
CA GLU A 33 -6.06 -2.52 3.30
C GLU A 33 -4.93 -3.40 3.84
N ILE A 34 -4.30 -3.00 4.95
CA ILE A 34 -3.09 -3.66 5.49
C ILE A 34 -3.11 -3.88 7.01
N GLY A 35 -4.23 -3.59 7.70
CA GLY A 35 -4.29 -3.60 9.16
C GLY A 35 -3.24 -2.66 9.78
N SER A 36 -2.51 -3.14 10.79
CA SER A 36 -1.57 -2.35 11.61
C SER A 36 -0.19 -2.03 10.97
N GLY A 37 -0.08 -2.00 9.65
CA GLY A 37 1.19 -1.88 8.93
C GLY A 37 1.64 -0.46 8.51
N ARG A 38 0.85 0.58 8.79
CA ARG A 38 1.06 1.95 8.26
C ARG A 38 2.47 2.48 8.41
N ARG A 39 2.98 2.52 9.64
CA ARG A 39 4.30 3.09 9.96
C ARG A 39 5.43 2.36 9.22
N ILE A 40 5.38 1.03 9.20
CA ILE A 40 6.40 0.20 8.53
C ILE A 40 6.39 0.46 7.03
N LEU A 41 5.22 0.64 6.43
CA LEU A 41 5.07 0.96 5.00
C LEU A 41 5.56 2.36 4.64
N GLU A 42 5.23 3.37 5.45
CA GLU A 42 5.73 4.74 5.26
C GLU A 42 7.26 4.80 5.38
N GLU A 43 7.85 4.07 6.34
CA GLU A 43 9.31 3.97 6.50
C GLU A 43 9.97 3.21 5.32
N ALA A 44 9.33 2.15 4.81
CA ALA A 44 9.87 1.35 3.70
C ALA A 44 9.74 2.04 2.33
N PHE A 45 8.75 2.91 2.14
CA PHE A 45 8.49 3.61 0.88
C PHE A 45 8.32 5.12 1.10
N PRO A 46 9.37 5.83 1.56
CA PRO A 46 9.27 7.24 1.98
C PRO A 46 8.96 8.22 0.84
N ARG A 47 9.06 7.77 -0.42
CA ARG A 47 8.75 8.57 -1.61
C ARG A 47 7.33 8.35 -2.13
N LEU A 48 6.62 7.31 -1.67
CA LEU A 48 5.24 7.09 -2.09
C LEU A 48 4.31 7.99 -1.24
N PRO A 49 3.48 8.83 -1.86
CA PRO A 49 2.56 9.73 -1.16
C PRO A 49 1.31 8.96 -0.71
N PHE A 50 1.43 8.10 0.30
CA PHE A 50 0.30 7.34 0.82
C PHE A 50 -0.82 8.28 1.30
N LEU A 51 -1.97 8.23 0.61
CA LEU A 51 -3.20 8.82 1.12
C LEU A 51 -3.92 7.78 1.97
N TRP A 52 -3.86 7.93 3.29
CA TRP A 52 -4.57 7.08 4.23
C TRP A 52 -6.03 7.49 4.34
N LEU A 53 -6.92 6.51 4.16
CA LEU A 53 -8.36 6.69 4.23
C LEU A 53 -8.84 6.22 5.60
N ASP A 54 -9.60 7.09 6.26
CA ASP A 54 -10.35 6.72 7.45
C ASP A 54 -11.73 6.20 7.03
N THR A 55 -12.18 5.16 7.69
CA THR A 55 -13.55 4.63 7.58
C THR A 55 -14.29 4.87 8.89
N GLN A 56 -15.58 4.53 8.96
CA GLN A 56 -16.34 4.68 10.21
C GLN A 56 -15.78 3.81 11.34
N GLU A 57 -15.18 2.66 11.00
CA GLU A 57 -14.75 1.63 11.96
C GLU A 57 -13.21 1.50 12.07
N SER A 58 -12.45 2.18 11.21
CA SER A 58 -10.99 2.00 11.11
C SER A 58 -10.29 3.31 10.72
N LYS A 59 -9.07 3.49 11.23
CA LYS A 59 -8.21 4.65 10.92
C LYS A 59 -6.84 4.19 10.46
N GLY A 60 -6.40 4.66 9.30
CA GLY A 60 -5.04 4.44 8.81
C GLY A 60 -4.70 3.01 8.40
N GLU A 61 -5.68 2.17 8.07
CA GLU A 61 -5.45 0.79 7.61
C GLU A 61 -5.60 0.63 6.10
N VAL A 62 -6.25 1.59 5.43
CA VAL A 62 -6.44 1.61 3.98
C VAL A 62 -5.65 2.77 3.39
N PHE A 63 -4.87 2.52 2.35
CA PHE A 63 -4.21 3.56 1.58
C PHE A 63 -4.67 3.60 0.12
N TRP A 64 -4.49 4.77 -0.49
CA TRP A 64 -4.71 5.03 -1.91
C TRP A 64 -3.45 5.57 -2.56
N LEU A 65 -3.08 4.99 -3.71
CA LEU A 65 -1.97 5.45 -4.56
C LEU A 65 -2.39 5.44 -6.03
N ARG A 66 -2.17 6.54 -6.74
CA ARG A 66 -2.42 6.63 -8.18
C ARG A 66 -1.23 6.08 -8.94
N LYS A 67 -1.46 5.62 -10.18
CA LYS A 67 -0.39 5.17 -11.08
C LYS A 67 0.71 6.22 -11.28
N GLU A 68 0.37 7.51 -11.24
CA GLU A 68 1.35 8.59 -11.36
C GLU A 68 2.29 8.71 -10.15
N ASP A 69 1.85 8.30 -8.96
CA ASP A 69 2.61 8.40 -7.73
C ASP A 69 3.81 7.42 -7.67
N PHE A 70 3.80 6.37 -8.50
CA PHE A 70 4.90 5.40 -8.63
C PHE A 70 6.03 5.87 -9.56
N ARG A 71 5.95 7.09 -10.11
CA ARG A 71 6.98 7.66 -10.98
C ARG A 71 8.00 8.40 -10.10
N SER A 72 8.92 7.66 -9.49
CA SER A 72 10.13 8.21 -8.85
C SER A 72 11.35 8.04 -9.73
#